data_AF-A0A954TYY0-F1
#
_entry.id   AF-A0A954TYY0-F1
#
_cell.length_a   1.000
_cell.length_b   1.000
_cell.length_c   1.000
_cell.angle_alpha   90.00
_cell.angle_beta   90.00
_cell.angle_gamma   90.00
#
_symmetry.space_group_name_H-M   'P 1'
#
loop_
_entity.id
_entity.type
_entity.pdbx_description
1 polymer ?
#
loop_
_entity_poly.entity_id
_entity_poly.type
_entity_poly.pdbx_seq_one_letter_code
_entity_poly.pdbx_strand_id
1 'polypeptide(L)'
;TYQACPNTEIEIDKGKPLSKPVPAPATKPDSDSLLSHIRIVETIPRSFCTRKDPMMQRLHFDELQIGDRWESHARTITETDVVNFACLTGDFDPLHVDHESAAKAPFGRPVAHGLLGLAYLAGLGTHAPNVHTIAFLGIRDWSFRKPVFVGDTVHAVTRVVAVAPSGRRTGHVTWHRELVNQNGEVVQSGTFETAVATAVSQSIRISRQAA
;
A
#
# COMPACT_ATOMS: atom_id res chain seq x y z
N THR A 1 20.90 39.61 -0.33
CA THR A 1 19.96 40.15 -1.36
C THR A 1 19.99 39.22 -2.54
N TYR A 2 18.91 38.46 -2.78
CA TYR A 2 18.80 37.64 -3.99
C TYR A 2 18.16 38.47 -5.11
N GLN A 3 18.69 38.33 -6.33
CA GLN A 3 18.29 39.10 -7.49
C GLN A 3 17.71 38.12 -8.52
N ALA A 4 16.43 38.26 -8.86
CA ALA A 4 15.75 37.35 -9.77
C ALA A 4 16.19 37.59 -11.23
N CYS A 5 16.41 36.51 -11.97
CA CYS A 5 16.51 36.56 -13.43
C CYS A 5 15.10 36.65 -14.06
N PRO A 6 14.94 37.32 -15.21
CA PRO A 6 13.64 37.54 -15.83
C PRO A 6 13.08 36.28 -16.51
N ASN A 7 11.77 36.29 -16.74
CA ASN A 7 10.98 35.18 -17.29
C ASN A 7 11.55 34.66 -18.63
N THR A 8 11.57 33.34 -18.78
CA THR A 8 11.66 32.68 -20.10
C THR A 8 10.28 32.19 -20.49
N GLU A 9 9.79 32.60 -21.65
CA GLU A 9 8.50 32.14 -22.17
C GLU A 9 8.62 30.72 -22.74
N ILE A 10 7.67 29.85 -22.44
CA ILE A 10 7.64 28.46 -22.93
C ILE A 10 6.64 28.38 -24.09
N GLU A 11 7.14 28.21 -25.30
CA GLU A 11 6.32 28.00 -26.48
C GLU A 11 5.77 26.56 -26.51
N ILE A 12 4.44 26.41 -26.59
CA ILE A 12 3.77 25.11 -26.52
C ILE A 12 3.39 24.65 -27.94
N ASP A 13 4.01 23.58 -28.42
CA ASP A 13 3.67 22.96 -29.70
C ASP A 13 2.19 22.51 -29.73
N LYS A 14 1.49 22.88 -30.81
CA LYS A 14 0.06 22.60 -31.00
C LYS A 14 -0.11 21.37 -31.87
N GLY A 15 0.09 20.22 -31.24
CA GLY A 15 -0.09 18.89 -31.82
C GLY A 15 -1.40 18.74 -32.62
N LYS A 16 -1.27 18.13 -33.80
CA LYS A 16 -2.33 18.00 -34.81
C LYS A 16 -3.49 17.11 -34.32
N PRO A 17 -4.77 17.47 -34.53
CA PRO A 17 -5.90 16.74 -33.96
C PRO A 17 -6.08 15.34 -34.58
N LEU A 18 -6.41 14.35 -33.73
CA LEU A 18 -6.77 13.00 -34.16
C LEU A 18 -8.14 12.95 -34.86
N SER A 19 -8.33 11.90 -35.66
CA SER A 19 -9.49 11.71 -36.54
C SER A 19 -10.76 11.23 -35.82
N LYS A 20 -11.90 11.42 -36.52
CA LYS A 20 -13.29 11.29 -36.07
C LYS A 20 -13.65 9.92 -35.42
N PRO A 21 -14.64 9.88 -34.51
CA PRO A 21 -15.13 8.65 -33.89
C PRO A 21 -15.95 7.76 -34.85
N VAL A 22 -16.02 6.48 -34.52
CA VAL A 22 -16.81 5.44 -35.22
C VAL A 22 -18.22 5.34 -34.60
N PRO A 23 -19.31 5.23 -35.39
CA PRO A 23 -20.67 5.08 -34.86
C PRO A 23 -20.97 3.64 -34.40
N ALA A 24 -21.80 3.52 -33.35
CA ALA A 24 -22.34 2.22 -32.90
C ALA A 24 -23.67 1.90 -33.62
N PRO A 25 -23.93 0.63 -34.01
CA PRO A 25 -25.22 0.21 -34.55
C PRO A 25 -26.25 -0.02 -33.44
N ALA A 26 -27.53 0.25 -33.72
CA ALA A 26 -28.65 0.02 -32.80
C ALA A 26 -29.81 -0.69 -33.50
N THR A 27 -30.29 -1.81 -32.96
CA THR A 27 -31.51 -2.51 -33.41
C THR A 27 -32.24 -3.24 -32.26
N LYS A 28 -33.57 -3.13 -32.27
CA LYS A 28 -34.62 -3.87 -31.53
C LYS A 28 -35.96 -3.61 -32.25
N PRO A 29 -37.07 -4.33 -31.98
CA PRO A 29 -37.26 -5.48 -31.07
C PRO A 29 -37.12 -6.81 -31.88
N ASP A 30 -37.92 -7.88 -31.90
CA ASP A 30 -39.18 -8.36 -31.24
C ASP A 30 -39.26 -9.91 -31.45
N SER A 31 -40.19 -10.74 -30.96
CA SER A 31 -41.43 -10.61 -30.14
C SER A 31 -41.69 -11.93 -29.36
N ASP A 32 -42.91 -12.13 -28.83
CA ASP A 32 -43.36 -13.36 -28.15
C ASP A 32 -43.33 -14.65 -28.99
N SER A 33 -42.99 -15.80 -28.37
CA SER A 33 -43.67 -17.09 -28.62
C SER A 33 -43.38 -18.19 -27.56
N LEU A 34 -44.46 -18.77 -27.03
CA LEU A 34 -44.59 -20.10 -26.38
C LEU A 34 -43.79 -20.45 -25.10
N LEU A 35 -44.54 -20.50 -23.99
CA LEU A 35 -44.21 -21.18 -22.72
C LEU A 35 -44.30 -22.71 -22.84
N SER A 36 -43.43 -23.46 -22.18
CA SER A 36 -43.81 -24.77 -21.60
C SER A 36 -42.91 -25.22 -20.44
N HIS A 37 -43.52 -25.39 -19.26
CA HIS A 37 -43.14 -26.26 -18.13
C HIS A 37 -41.67 -26.35 -17.68
N ILE A 38 -41.38 -25.72 -16.53
CA ILE A 38 -41.04 -26.44 -15.29
C ILE A 38 -41.34 -25.55 -14.08
N ARG A 39 -41.89 -26.11 -12.99
CA ARG A 39 -42.01 -25.45 -11.69
C ARG A 39 -40.93 -25.99 -10.77
N ILE A 40 -40.05 -25.13 -10.29
CA ILE A 40 -39.24 -25.39 -9.09
C ILE A 40 -39.60 -24.30 -8.08
N VAL A 41 -40.36 -24.68 -7.04
CA VAL A 41 -40.64 -23.82 -5.89
C VAL A 41 -39.61 -24.15 -4.82
N GLU A 42 -38.36 -23.75 -5.06
CA GLU A 42 -37.32 -23.82 -4.03
C GLU A 42 -37.45 -22.61 -3.10
N THR A 43 -37.84 -22.89 -1.87
CA THR A 43 -37.89 -21.92 -0.77
C THR A 43 -36.49 -21.36 -0.51
N ILE A 44 -36.26 -20.10 -0.92
CA ILE A 44 -35.04 -19.36 -0.62
C ILE A 44 -34.87 -19.28 0.90
N PRO A 45 -33.80 -19.87 1.49
CA PRO A 45 -33.60 -19.83 2.93
C PRO A 45 -33.24 -18.40 3.37
N ARG A 46 -33.78 -17.97 4.52
CA ARG A 46 -33.47 -16.67 5.12
C ARG A 46 -32.04 -16.64 5.68
N SER A 47 -31.06 -16.35 4.83
CA SER A 47 -29.71 -15.98 5.28
C SER A 47 -29.15 -14.81 4.47
N PHE A 48 -29.76 -13.63 4.63
CA PHE A 48 -29.08 -12.34 4.37
C PHE A 48 -28.01 -12.09 5.47
N CYS A 49 -27.10 -13.04 5.63
CA CYS A 49 -25.89 -12.83 6.40
C CYS A 49 -25.02 -11.91 5.55
N THR A 50 -24.87 -10.65 5.99
CA THR A 50 -24.14 -9.61 5.27
C THR A 50 -22.65 -9.96 5.24
N ARG A 51 -22.27 -10.73 4.22
CA ARG A 51 -20.88 -11.11 3.93
C ARG A 51 -20.11 -9.83 3.60
N LYS A 52 -19.52 -9.23 4.63
CA LYS A 52 -18.70 -8.03 4.51
C LYS A 52 -17.61 -8.25 3.47
N ASP A 53 -17.28 -7.21 2.72
CA ASP A 53 -16.23 -7.24 1.72
C ASP A 53 -14.93 -7.78 2.36
N PRO A 54 -14.33 -8.87 1.83
CA PRO A 54 -13.12 -9.46 2.40
C PRO A 54 -11.92 -8.51 2.39
N MET A 55 -11.89 -7.46 1.56
CA MET A 55 -10.84 -6.42 1.62
C MET A 55 -11.01 -5.45 2.80
N MET A 56 -12.22 -5.38 3.38
CA MET A 56 -12.58 -4.45 4.46
C MET A 56 -12.53 -5.08 5.86
N GLN A 57 -12.34 -6.40 6.00
CA GLN A 57 -12.14 -7.03 7.31
C GLN A 57 -10.71 -6.77 7.81
N ARG A 58 -10.60 -6.27 9.04
CA ARG A 58 -9.34 -6.14 9.77
C ARG A 58 -9.14 -7.33 10.70
N LEU A 59 -7.94 -7.90 10.69
CA LEU A 59 -7.54 -8.96 11.61
C LEU A 59 -7.35 -8.40 13.03
N HIS A 60 -7.82 -9.14 14.01
CA HIS A 60 -7.53 -8.97 15.43
C HIS A 60 -6.32 -9.81 15.85
N PHE A 61 -5.82 -9.57 17.06
CA PHE A 61 -4.72 -10.33 17.65
C PHE A 61 -5.01 -11.84 17.69
N ASP A 62 -6.25 -12.22 17.97
CA ASP A 62 -6.68 -13.63 18.09
C ASP A 62 -6.77 -14.34 16.73
N GLU A 63 -6.62 -13.61 15.62
CA GLU A 63 -6.65 -14.11 14.23
C GLU A 63 -5.24 -14.25 13.62
N LEU A 64 -4.17 -13.95 14.37
CA LEU A 64 -2.78 -13.91 13.87
C LEU A 64 -1.92 -15.06 14.43
N GLN A 65 -1.18 -15.74 13.56
CA GLN A 65 -0.33 -16.90 13.90
C GLN A 65 1.12 -16.70 13.45
N ILE A 66 2.07 -17.31 14.18
CA ILE A 66 3.49 -17.24 13.81
C ILE A 66 3.72 -18.01 12.51
N GLY A 67 4.36 -17.36 11.53
CA GLY A 67 4.53 -17.89 10.18
C GLY A 67 3.56 -17.32 9.14
N ASP A 68 2.46 -16.67 9.55
CA ASP A 68 1.55 -16.01 8.61
C ASP A 68 2.29 -14.99 7.74
N ARG A 69 1.98 -14.97 6.44
CA ARG A 69 2.68 -14.15 5.45
C ARG A 69 1.74 -13.46 4.47
N TRP A 70 2.05 -12.20 4.15
CA TRP A 70 1.36 -11.40 3.14
C TRP A 70 2.35 -10.63 2.27
N GLU A 71 1.88 -10.22 1.09
CA GLU A 71 2.57 -9.34 0.15
C GLU A 71 1.64 -8.17 -0.19
N SER A 72 2.20 -6.97 -0.37
CA SER A 72 1.45 -5.81 -0.85
C SER A 72 1.34 -5.78 -2.37
N HIS A 73 0.51 -4.87 -2.89
CA HIS A 73 0.70 -4.39 -4.26
C HIS A 73 2.09 -3.74 -4.41
N ALA A 74 2.59 -3.64 -5.64
CA ALA A 74 3.85 -2.96 -5.94
C ALA A 74 3.65 -1.49 -6.31
N ARG A 75 4.68 -0.66 -6.11
CA ARG A 75 4.74 0.75 -6.52
C ARG A 75 6.12 1.10 -7.04
N THR A 76 6.18 1.80 -8.18
CA THR A 76 7.41 2.38 -8.72
C THR A 76 7.79 3.64 -7.94
N ILE A 77 9.06 3.77 -7.57
CA ILE A 77 9.63 4.98 -6.97
C ILE A 77 10.04 5.91 -8.10
N THR A 78 9.51 7.13 -8.11
CA THR A 78 9.80 8.16 -9.12
C THR A 78 10.69 9.26 -8.55
N GLU A 79 11.28 10.09 -9.41
CA GLU A 79 12.01 11.30 -8.98
C GLU A 79 11.08 12.27 -8.22
N THR A 80 9.80 12.33 -8.59
CA THR A 80 8.76 13.08 -7.86
C THR A 80 8.60 12.58 -6.42
N ASP A 81 8.81 11.30 -6.12
CA ASP A 81 8.77 10.78 -4.75
C ASP A 81 10.00 11.19 -3.94
N VAL A 82 11.19 11.18 -4.54
CA VAL A 82 12.45 11.60 -3.91
C VAL A 82 12.41 13.10 -3.61
N VAL A 83 12.00 13.93 -4.58
CA VAL A 83 11.85 15.38 -4.41
C VAL A 83 10.77 15.72 -3.37
N ASN A 84 9.61 15.06 -3.40
CA ASN A 84 8.58 15.29 -2.38
C ASN A 84 9.02 14.82 -0.98
N PHE A 85 9.83 13.77 -0.87
CA PHE A 85 10.37 13.34 0.42
C PHE A 85 11.39 14.34 0.96
N ALA A 86 12.29 14.86 0.12
CA ALA A 86 13.21 15.94 0.48
C ALA A 86 12.45 17.20 0.95
N CYS A 87 11.41 17.62 0.21
CA CYS A 87 10.53 18.74 0.61
C CYS A 87 9.78 18.50 1.92
N LEU A 88 9.40 17.25 2.22
CA LEU A 88 8.66 16.88 3.44
C LEU A 88 9.56 16.81 4.68
N THR A 89 10.81 16.39 4.54
CA THR A 89 11.74 16.16 5.66
C THR A 89 12.78 17.26 5.85
N GLY A 90 13.04 18.06 4.81
CA GLY A 90 14.20 18.96 4.73
C GLY A 90 15.50 18.27 4.28
N ASP A 91 15.46 16.98 3.96
CA ASP A 91 16.64 16.19 3.54
C ASP A 91 16.94 16.37 2.04
N PHE A 92 17.70 17.42 1.74
CA PHE A 92 18.24 17.71 0.41
C PHE A 92 19.74 17.33 0.29
N ASP A 93 20.17 16.22 0.89
CA ASP A 93 21.56 15.76 0.70
C ASP A 93 21.85 15.52 -0.81
N PRO A 94 23.01 15.99 -1.35
CA PRO A 94 23.39 15.79 -2.74
C PRO A 94 23.32 14.33 -3.23
N LEU A 95 23.50 13.35 -2.34
CA LEU A 95 23.31 11.91 -2.61
C LEU A 95 21.92 11.56 -3.17
N HIS A 96 20.91 12.38 -2.84
CA HIS A 96 19.51 12.16 -3.17
C HIS A 96 18.98 13.10 -4.26
N VAL A 97 19.52 14.32 -4.39
CA VAL A 97 18.93 15.37 -5.25
C VAL A 97 19.89 15.99 -6.28
N ASP A 98 21.19 15.72 -6.22
CA ASP A 98 22.19 16.32 -7.13
C ASP A 98 22.80 15.26 -8.05
N HIS A 99 22.33 15.23 -9.30
CA HIS A 99 22.83 14.32 -10.34
C HIS A 99 24.31 14.55 -10.68
N GLU A 100 24.80 15.79 -10.62
CA GLU A 100 26.20 16.13 -10.91
C GLU A 100 27.13 15.68 -9.77
N SER A 101 26.73 15.85 -8.52
CA SER A 101 27.47 15.32 -7.37
C SER A 101 27.44 13.78 -7.35
N ALA A 102 26.25 13.18 -7.52
CA ALA A 102 26.07 11.74 -7.43
C ALA A 102 26.74 10.96 -8.59
N ALA A 103 26.91 11.57 -9.77
CA ALA A 103 27.73 11.02 -10.86
C ALA A 103 29.21 10.79 -10.47
N LYS A 104 29.69 11.47 -9.43
CA LYS A 104 31.06 11.39 -8.90
C LYS A 104 31.12 10.55 -7.59
N ALA A 105 29.97 10.07 -7.11
CA ALA A 105 29.83 9.28 -5.89
C ALA A 105 29.80 7.76 -6.16
N PRO A 106 29.93 6.88 -5.14
CA PRO A 106 30.07 5.43 -5.33
C PRO A 106 28.93 4.71 -6.08
N PHE A 107 27.76 5.33 -6.20
CA PHE A 107 26.61 4.77 -6.93
C PHE A 107 26.46 5.31 -8.36
N GLY A 108 27.24 6.31 -8.77
CA GLY A 108 27.25 6.89 -10.13
C GLY A 108 25.98 7.62 -10.57
N ARG A 109 24.96 7.70 -9.71
CA ARG A 109 23.69 8.44 -9.89
C ARG A 109 22.99 8.61 -8.53
N PRO A 110 22.02 9.53 -8.39
CA PRO A 110 21.30 9.69 -7.13
C PRO A 110 20.57 8.41 -6.70
N VAL A 111 20.54 8.18 -5.38
CA VAL A 111 19.76 7.10 -4.75
C VAL A 111 18.57 7.70 -4.01
N ALA A 112 17.47 6.97 -3.91
CA ALA A 112 16.34 7.37 -3.08
C ALA A 112 16.71 7.33 -1.59
N HIS A 113 16.13 8.23 -0.77
CA HIS A 113 16.34 8.24 0.68
C HIS A 113 16.02 6.88 1.30
N GLY A 114 16.87 6.39 2.21
CA GLY A 114 16.60 5.13 2.93
C GLY A 114 15.26 5.17 3.66
N LEU A 115 14.94 6.31 4.28
CA LEU A 115 13.67 6.53 4.99
C LEU A 115 12.44 6.62 4.07
N LEU A 116 12.60 7.00 2.79
CA LEU A 116 11.51 6.96 1.80
C LEU A 116 11.09 5.50 1.54
N GLY A 117 12.05 4.59 1.38
CA GLY A 117 11.77 3.16 1.25
C GLY A 117 11.08 2.56 2.48
N LEU A 118 11.49 2.96 3.69
CA LEU A 118 10.84 2.55 4.94
C LEU A 118 9.40 3.11 5.05
N ALA A 119 9.18 4.37 4.68
CA ALA A 119 7.84 4.97 4.64
C ALA A 119 6.93 4.29 3.61
N TYR A 120 7.47 3.94 2.44
CA TYR A 120 6.80 3.12 1.43
C TYR A 120 6.39 1.75 1.99
N LEU A 121 7.31 1.04 2.64
CA LEU A 121 7.03 -0.27 3.25
C LEU A 121 5.89 -0.21 4.28
N ALA A 122 5.86 0.83 5.11
CA ALA A 122 4.79 1.06 6.07
C ALA A 122 3.45 1.33 5.37
N GLY A 123 3.43 2.23 4.38
CA GLY A 123 2.23 2.56 3.61
C GLY A 123 1.66 1.33 2.87
N LEU A 124 2.49 0.69 2.04
CA LEU A 124 2.17 -0.54 1.31
C LEU A 124 1.71 -1.67 2.24
N GLY A 125 2.29 -1.74 3.45
CA GLY A 125 1.93 -2.71 4.48
C GLY A 125 0.56 -2.53 5.12
N THR A 126 -0.09 -1.37 5.00
CA THR A 126 -1.34 -1.02 5.72
C THR A 126 -2.52 -1.96 5.43
N HIS A 127 -2.51 -2.59 4.25
CA HIS A 127 -3.53 -3.56 3.83
C HIS A 127 -2.97 -4.98 3.60
N ALA A 128 -1.71 -5.22 3.95
CA ALA A 128 -1.00 -6.47 3.72
C ALA A 128 -0.28 -6.96 5.01
N PRO A 129 -1.02 -7.39 6.05
CA PRO A 129 -2.48 -7.43 6.16
C PRO A 129 -3.10 -6.15 6.72
N ASN A 130 -4.42 -6.01 6.57
CA ASN A 130 -5.22 -4.97 7.23
C ASN A 130 -5.50 -5.41 8.69
N VAL A 131 -5.00 -4.67 9.69
CA VAL A 131 -4.98 -5.10 11.11
C VAL A 131 -5.63 -4.08 12.03
N HIS A 132 -6.28 -4.53 13.10
CA HIS A 132 -6.73 -3.69 14.21
C HIS A 132 -5.58 -3.26 15.13
N THR A 133 -4.54 -2.64 14.55
CA THR A 133 -3.42 -2.04 15.29
C THR A 133 -3.90 -0.87 16.14
N ILE A 134 -3.51 -0.87 17.42
CA ILE A 134 -3.79 0.18 18.41
C ILE A 134 -2.61 1.14 18.53
N ALA A 135 -1.38 0.61 18.52
CA ALA A 135 -0.16 1.39 18.63
C ALA A 135 0.97 0.74 17.84
N PHE A 136 1.79 1.56 17.20
CA PHE A 136 3.11 1.20 16.69
C PHE A 136 4.11 1.43 17.82
N LEU A 137 4.79 0.36 18.26
CA LEU A 137 5.61 0.35 19.47
C LEU A 137 7.10 0.56 19.19
N GLY A 138 7.56 0.19 17.99
CA GLY A 138 8.96 0.35 17.61
C GLY A 138 9.32 -0.32 16.29
N ILE A 139 10.56 -0.05 15.87
CA ILE A 139 11.27 -0.73 14.79
C ILE A 139 12.57 -1.26 15.38
N ARG A 140 12.93 -2.51 15.10
CA ARG A 140 14.22 -3.12 15.49
C ARG A 140 14.94 -3.65 14.26
N ASP A 141 16.25 -3.78 14.38
CA ASP A 141 17.12 -4.52 13.44
C ASP A 141 17.02 -4.04 11.98
N TRP A 142 16.65 -2.77 11.76
CA TRP A 142 16.44 -2.23 10.43
C TRP A 142 17.75 -2.10 9.66
N SER A 143 17.76 -2.67 8.45
CA SER A 143 18.95 -2.79 7.61
C SER A 143 18.63 -2.31 6.19
N PHE A 144 19.38 -1.31 5.74
CA PHE A 144 19.41 -0.87 4.34
C PHE A 144 20.40 -1.78 3.58
N ARG A 145 19.89 -2.79 2.89
CA ARG A 145 20.71 -3.86 2.29
C ARG A 145 21.27 -3.51 0.92
N LYS A 146 20.52 -2.73 0.14
CA LYS A 146 20.90 -2.27 -1.21
C LYS A 146 20.40 -0.84 -1.43
N PRO A 147 21.09 -0.03 -2.26
CA PRO A 147 20.53 1.22 -2.73
C PRO A 147 19.24 0.97 -3.49
N VAL A 148 18.35 1.96 -3.47
CA VAL A 148 17.11 1.98 -4.25
C VAL A 148 17.17 3.22 -5.14
N PHE A 149 16.72 3.11 -6.38
CA PHE A 149 16.85 4.15 -7.40
C PHE A 149 15.50 4.59 -7.94
N VAL A 150 15.47 5.75 -8.58
CA VAL A 150 14.35 6.16 -9.43
C VAL A 150 14.17 5.12 -10.55
N GLY A 151 12.94 4.65 -10.70
CA GLY A 151 12.56 3.58 -11.63
C GLY A 151 12.47 2.18 -10.99
N ASP A 152 12.99 1.97 -9.78
CA ASP A 152 12.78 0.70 -9.07
C ASP A 152 11.31 0.55 -8.65
N THR A 153 10.77 -0.66 -8.81
CA THR A 153 9.39 -1.02 -8.46
C THR A 153 9.42 -1.96 -7.26
N VAL A 154 8.90 -1.47 -6.13
CA VAL A 154 9.00 -2.15 -4.84
C VAL A 154 7.66 -2.62 -4.30
N HIS A 155 7.66 -3.75 -3.59
CA HIS A 155 6.54 -4.23 -2.80
C HIS A 155 7.02 -4.60 -1.39
N ALA A 156 6.10 -4.66 -0.43
CA ALA A 156 6.38 -5.02 0.94
C ALA A 156 5.95 -6.48 1.21
N VAL A 157 6.84 -7.25 1.83
CA VAL A 157 6.54 -8.58 2.39
C VAL A 157 6.41 -8.45 3.90
N THR A 158 5.43 -9.16 4.45
CA THR A 158 5.11 -9.21 5.89
C THR A 158 5.14 -10.65 6.37
N ARG A 159 5.82 -10.94 7.48
CA ARG A 159 5.68 -12.22 8.22
C ARG A 159 5.46 -11.98 9.70
N VAL A 160 4.53 -12.67 10.36
CA VAL A 160 4.46 -12.70 11.83
C VAL A 160 5.58 -13.60 12.36
N VAL A 161 6.42 -13.07 13.26
CA VAL A 161 7.52 -13.83 13.88
C VAL A 161 7.35 -14.02 15.40
N ALA A 162 6.53 -13.20 16.06
CA ALA A 162 6.11 -13.45 17.44
C ALA A 162 4.71 -12.87 17.72
N VAL A 163 3.95 -13.55 18.58
CA VAL A 163 2.69 -13.08 19.17
C VAL A 163 2.73 -13.28 20.68
N ALA A 164 2.32 -12.29 21.46
CA ALA A 164 2.33 -12.34 22.92
C ALA A 164 1.08 -11.61 23.50
N PRO A 165 0.18 -12.30 24.22
CA PRO A 165 -0.96 -11.65 24.86
C PRO A 165 -0.52 -10.55 25.84
N SER A 166 -1.21 -9.40 25.82
CA SER A 166 -0.88 -8.20 26.59
C SER A 166 -2.13 -7.73 27.34
N GLY A 167 -2.49 -8.49 28.37
CA GLY A 167 -3.77 -8.34 29.06
C GLY A 167 -4.98 -8.82 28.24
N ARG A 168 -6.20 -8.52 28.71
CA ARG A 168 -7.44 -9.11 28.18
C ARG A 168 -7.94 -8.51 26.85
N ARG A 169 -7.45 -7.34 26.43
CA ARG A 169 -7.99 -6.60 25.27
C ARG A 169 -7.01 -6.45 24.12
N THR A 170 -5.75 -6.83 24.32
CA THR A 170 -4.61 -6.44 23.49
C THR A 170 -3.58 -7.55 23.46
N GLY A 171 -2.82 -7.64 22.38
CA GLY A 171 -1.61 -8.45 22.30
C GLY A 171 -0.52 -7.74 21.53
N HIS A 172 0.74 -8.06 21.82
CA HIS A 172 1.89 -7.57 21.09
C HIS A 172 2.19 -8.53 19.93
N VAL A 173 2.48 -7.97 18.76
CA VAL A 173 2.87 -8.70 17.56
C VAL A 173 4.17 -8.12 17.03
N THR A 174 5.12 -9.00 16.75
CA THR A 174 6.37 -8.67 16.07
C THR A 174 6.30 -9.18 14.64
N TRP A 175 6.46 -8.27 13.68
CA TRP A 175 6.41 -8.55 12.25
C TRP A 175 7.82 -8.45 11.68
N HIS A 176 8.31 -9.48 11.00
CA HIS A 176 9.44 -9.30 10.08
C HIS A 176 8.92 -8.67 8.79
N ARG A 177 9.61 -7.62 8.33
CA ARG A 177 9.22 -6.83 7.17
C ARG A 177 10.38 -6.76 6.18
N GLU A 178 10.08 -6.91 4.90
CA GLU A 178 11.05 -6.78 3.79
C GLU A 178 10.48 -5.82 2.75
N LEU A 179 11.30 -4.90 2.24
CA LEU A 179 11.02 -4.16 1.00
C LEU A 179 11.78 -4.87 -0.12
N VAL A 180 11.07 -5.26 -1.17
CA VAL A 180 11.58 -6.15 -2.23
C VAL A 180 11.37 -5.47 -3.59
N ASN A 181 12.42 -5.39 -4.40
CA ASN A 181 12.38 -4.75 -5.73
C ASN A 181 11.88 -5.70 -6.84
N GLN A 182 11.82 -5.18 -8.08
CA GLN A 182 11.39 -5.89 -9.28
C GLN A 182 12.23 -7.13 -9.64
N ASN A 183 13.45 -7.23 -9.10
CA ASN A 183 14.35 -8.38 -9.31
C ASN A 183 14.16 -9.48 -8.24
N GLY A 184 13.23 -9.28 -7.28
CA GLY A 184 13.06 -10.16 -6.12
C GLY A 184 14.10 -9.92 -5.01
N GLU A 185 14.87 -8.82 -5.07
CA GLU A 185 15.93 -8.53 -4.11
C GLU A 185 15.39 -7.76 -2.90
N VAL A 186 15.68 -8.26 -1.69
CA VAL A 186 15.41 -7.53 -0.44
C VAL A 186 16.33 -6.31 -0.36
N VAL A 187 15.79 -5.12 -0.61
CA VAL A 187 16.53 -3.84 -0.55
C VAL A 187 16.57 -3.26 0.87
N GLN A 188 15.53 -3.51 1.68
CA GLN A 188 15.49 -3.18 3.11
C GLN A 188 14.80 -4.28 3.92
N SER A 189 15.17 -4.45 5.18
CA SER A 189 14.46 -5.36 6.09
C SER A 189 14.66 -5.01 7.56
N GLY A 190 13.74 -5.44 8.41
CA GLY A 190 13.90 -5.44 9.87
C GLY A 190 12.63 -5.95 10.55
N THR A 191 12.44 -5.63 11.82
CA THR A 191 11.19 -5.97 12.53
C THR A 191 10.41 -4.73 12.97
N PHE A 192 9.08 -4.84 12.91
CA PHE A 192 8.11 -3.86 13.39
C PHE A 192 7.41 -4.44 14.63
N GLU A 193 7.20 -3.63 15.66
CA GLU A 193 6.50 -4.02 16.89
C GLU A 193 5.18 -3.26 17.00
N THR A 194 4.07 -3.96 17.27
CA THR A 194 2.73 -3.34 17.39
C THR A 194 1.92 -3.92 18.55
N ALA A 195 1.09 -3.09 19.18
CA ALA A 195 -0.05 -3.55 19.96
C ALA A 195 -1.28 -3.69 19.04
N VAL A 196 -1.90 -4.88 19.03
CA VAL A 196 -3.08 -5.22 18.23
C VAL A 196 -4.27 -5.51 19.14
N ALA A 197 -5.47 -5.13 18.71
CA ALA A 197 -6.70 -5.36 19.46
C ALA A 197 -7.17 -6.82 19.37
N THR A 198 -7.64 -7.38 20.48
CA THR A 198 -8.42 -8.64 20.48
C THR A 198 -9.84 -8.42 19.98
N ALA A 199 -10.51 -9.44 19.43
CA ALA A 199 -11.91 -9.37 18.99
C ALA A 199 -12.87 -9.03 20.15
N VAL A 200 -12.54 -9.46 21.38
CA VAL A 200 -13.27 -9.14 22.62
C VAL A 200 -13.31 -7.63 22.90
N SER A 201 -12.34 -6.86 22.40
CA SER A 201 -12.35 -5.40 22.55
C SER A 201 -13.40 -4.70 21.68
N GLN A 202 -13.79 -5.31 20.55
CA GLN A 202 -14.72 -4.71 19.58
C GLN A 202 -16.18 -4.89 20.00
N SER A 203 -16.56 -6.08 20.49
CA SER A 203 -17.94 -6.37 20.91
C SER A 203 -18.43 -5.48 22.05
N ILE A 204 -17.59 -5.23 23.05
CA ILE A 204 -17.87 -4.34 24.20
C ILE A 204 -18.01 -2.87 23.76
N ARG A 205 -17.40 -2.47 22.64
CA ARG A 205 -17.53 -1.12 22.08
C ARG A 205 -18.90 -0.95 21.43
N ILE A 206 -19.34 -1.93 20.63
CA ILE A 206 -20.65 -1.93 19.96
C ILE A 206 -21.77 -1.90 21.01
N SER A 207 -21.70 -2.73 22.06
CA SER A 207 -22.73 -2.75 23.12
C SER A 207 -22.78 -1.49 23.98
N ARG A 208 -21.77 -0.60 23.91
CA ARG A 208 -21.72 0.70 24.58
C ARG A 208 -22.09 1.89 23.69
N GLN A 209 -22.36 1.66 22.40
CA GLN A 209 -22.84 2.68 21.46
C GLN A 209 -24.30 2.44 21.05
N ALA A 210 -24.90 1.35 21.51
CA ALA A 210 -26.31 0.98 21.29
C ALA A 210 -27.17 1.13 22.56
N ALA A 211 -26.67 1.89 23.54
CA ALA A 211 -27.28 2.18 24.84
C ALA A 211 -26.95 3.63 25.24
#